data_AF-A0A1I2L899-F1
#
_entry.id   AF-A0A1I2L899-F1
#
_cell.length_a   1.000
_cell.length_b   1.000
_cell.length_c   1.000
_cell.angle_alpha   90.00
_cell.angle_beta   90.00
_cell.angle_gamma   90.00
#
_symmetry.space_group_name_H-M   'P 1'
#
loop_
_entity.id
_entity.type
_entity.pdbx_description
1 polymer ?
#
loop_
_entity_poly.entity_id
_entity_poly.type
_entity_poly.pdbx_seq_one_letter_code
_entity_poly.pdbx_strand_id
1 'polypeptide(L)'
;MKEVLPQHPDAEIPLCFPGLGIPLAARILAEIGDDRSRFTDARGLKACAGSSPISRASGRKSAITRRWVKNDRLAHAGPLWRIDRRTQHGWRVALTQG
;
A
#
# COMPACT_ATOMS: atom_id res chain seq x y z
N MET A 1 14.92 -9.21 -5.66
CA MET A 1 13.81 -8.23 -5.48
C MET A 1 14.24 -6.78 -5.68
N LYS A 2 15.44 -6.33 -5.26
CA LYS A 2 15.89 -4.93 -5.46
C LYS A 2 16.14 -4.55 -6.93
N GLU A 3 16.75 -5.41 -7.75
CA GLU A 3 17.00 -5.11 -9.17
C GLU A 3 15.77 -5.06 -10.10
N VAL A 4 14.67 -5.71 -9.73
CA VAL A 4 13.54 -5.90 -10.67
C VAL A 4 12.57 -4.71 -10.62
N LEU A 5 12.45 -4.04 -9.47
CA LEU A 5 11.51 -2.93 -9.31
C LEU A 5 11.77 -1.81 -10.33
N PRO A 6 13.00 -1.29 -10.54
CA PRO A 6 13.24 -0.21 -11.50
C PRO A 6 12.89 -0.55 -12.95
N GLN A 7 12.77 -1.84 -13.29
CA GLN A 7 12.42 -2.30 -14.64
C GLN A 7 10.91 -2.42 -14.84
N HIS A 8 10.12 -2.35 -13.76
CA HIS A 8 8.67 -2.47 -13.84
C HIS A 8 8.07 -1.21 -14.47
N PRO A 9 7.13 -1.31 -15.43
CA PRO A 9 6.55 -0.14 -16.12
C PRO A 9 5.86 0.85 -15.17
N ASP A 10 5.35 0.35 -14.04
CA ASP A 10 4.70 1.16 -13.00
C ASP A 10 5.60 1.48 -11.79
N ALA A 11 6.93 1.27 -11.89
CA ALA A 11 7.87 1.47 -10.78
C ALA A 11 7.84 2.89 -10.18
N GLU A 12 7.66 3.89 -11.04
CA GLU A 12 7.67 5.30 -10.63
C GLU A 12 6.45 5.66 -9.76
N ILE A 13 5.33 4.95 -9.91
CA ILE A 13 4.09 5.24 -9.18
C ILE A 13 4.28 5.07 -7.67
N PRO A 14 4.75 3.93 -7.12
CA PRO A 14 5.05 3.84 -5.70
C PRO A 14 6.32 4.64 -5.32
N LEU A 15 7.31 4.76 -6.20
CA LEU A 15 8.57 5.45 -5.85
C LEU A 15 8.41 6.98 -5.73
N CYS A 16 7.34 7.57 -6.26
CA CYS A 16 7.05 9.00 -6.08
C CYS A 16 6.62 9.36 -4.66
N PHE A 17 6.24 8.37 -3.82
CA PHE A 17 5.83 8.63 -2.44
C PHE A 17 7.04 8.86 -1.52
N PRO A 18 7.15 10.02 -0.87
CA PRO A 18 8.28 10.31 0.02
C PRO A 18 8.30 9.34 1.20
N GLY A 19 9.49 8.81 1.51
CA GLY A 19 9.68 7.87 2.60
C GLY A 19 9.21 6.45 2.35
N LEU A 20 8.80 6.11 1.12
CA LEU A 20 8.50 4.73 0.74
C LEU A 20 9.78 4.01 0.29
N GLY A 21 10.20 3.00 1.05
CA GLY A 21 11.40 2.21 0.70
C GLY A 21 11.17 1.28 -0.50
N ILE A 22 12.24 1.00 -1.28
CA ILE A 22 12.23 0.06 -2.42
C ILE A 22 11.56 -1.29 -2.10
N PRO A 23 11.85 -1.98 -0.97
CA PRO A 23 11.20 -3.25 -0.67
C PRO A 23 9.68 -3.13 -0.53
N LEU A 24 9.21 -2.02 0.03
CA LEU A 24 7.79 -1.77 0.24
C LEU A 24 7.09 -1.37 -1.07
N ALA A 25 7.75 -0.56 -1.90
CA ALA A 25 7.28 -0.24 -3.25
C ALA A 25 7.15 -1.49 -4.13
N ALA A 26 8.15 -2.38 -4.12
CA ALA A 26 8.10 -3.66 -4.83
C ALA A 26 6.96 -4.56 -4.34
N ARG A 27 6.73 -4.59 -3.03
CA ARG A 27 5.59 -5.33 -2.45
C ARG A 27 4.25 -4.78 -2.91
N ILE A 28 4.08 -3.46 -2.96
CA ILE A 28 2.84 -2.84 -3.44
C ILE A 28 2.55 -3.28 -4.88
N LEU A 29 3.54 -3.20 -5.78
CA LEU A 29 3.36 -3.62 -7.18
C LEU A 29 3.09 -5.12 -7.29
N ALA A 30 3.82 -5.95 -6.55
CA ALA A 30 3.58 -7.40 -6.57
C ALA A 30 2.17 -7.80 -6.10
N GLU A 31 1.60 -7.08 -5.13
CA GLU A 31 0.25 -7.37 -4.63
C GLU A 31 -0.87 -6.76 -5.50
N ILE A 32 -0.59 -5.68 -6.23
CA ILE A 32 -1.47 -5.13 -7.27
C ILE A 32 -1.45 -6.06 -8.49
N GLY A 33 -0.29 -6.58 -8.85
CA GLY A 33 -0.04 -7.37 -10.06
C GLY A 33 0.22 -6.49 -11.29
N ASP A 34 0.69 -7.13 -12.37
CA ASP A 34 1.10 -6.44 -13.60
C ASP A 34 -0.08 -6.16 -14.55
N ASP A 35 -1.23 -6.80 -14.33
CA ASP A 35 -2.46 -6.58 -15.10
C ASP A 35 -3.18 -5.29 -14.63
N ARG A 36 -3.01 -4.22 -15.41
CA ARG A 36 -3.68 -2.93 -15.16
C ARG A 36 -5.20 -2.99 -15.26
N SER A 37 -5.78 -3.98 -15.94
CA SER A 37 -7.22 -4.16 -16.06
C SER A 37 -7.85 -4.89 -14.88
N ARG A 38 -7.03 -5.49 -14.00
CA ARG A 38 -7.48 -6.22 -12.80
C ARG A 38 -8.45 -5.41 -11.94
N PHE A 39 -8.26 -4.10 -11.85
CA PHE A 39 -9.17 -3.20 -11.16
C PHE A 39 -9.79 -2.23 -12.15
N THR A 40 -11.13 -2.29 -12.28
CA THR A 40 -11.89 -1.35 -13.13
C THR A 40 -11.71 0.11 -12.68
N ASP A 41 -11.55 0.34 -11.37
CA ASP A 41 -11.32 1.66 -10.82
C ASP A 41 -10.56 1.60 -9.47
N ALA A 42 -10.19 2.78 -8.97
CA ALA A 42 -9.50 2.92 -7.68
C ALA A 42 -10.32 2.41 -6.48
N ARG A 43 -11.65 2.28 -6.58
CA ARG A 43 -12.48 1.73 -5.50
C ARG A 43 -12.26 0.23 -5.38
N GLY A 44 -12.09 -0.48 -6.50
CA GLY A 44 -11.73 -1.89 -6.52
C GLY A 44 -10.39 -2.14 -5.80
N LEU A 45 -9.37 -1.35 -6.11
CA LEU A 45 -8.08 -1.42 -5.43
C LEU A 45 -8.20 -1.11 -3.93
N LYS A 46 -8.91 -0.03 -3.56
CA LYS A 46 -9.15 0.31 -2.14
C LYS A 46 -9.90 -0.78 -1.39
N ALA A 47 -10.86 -1.45 -2.04
CA ALA A 47 -11.59 -2.58 -1.47
C ALA A 47 -10.66 -3.79 -1.26
N CYS A 48 -9.79 -4.09 -2.22
CA CYS A 48 -8.80 -5.16 -2.11
C CYS A 48 -7.78 -4.90 -0.99
N ALA A 49 -7.28 -3.66 -0.88
CA ALA A 49 -6.42 -3.23 0.23
C ALA A 49 -7.15 -3.13 1.58
N GLY A 50 -8.48 -3.27 1.59
CA GLY A 50 -9.33 -3.12 2.77
C GLY A 50 -9.44 -1.70 3.33
N SER A 51 -9.00 -0.69 2.57
CA SER A 51 -9.10 0.74 2.93
C SER A 51 -10.48 1.33 2.61
N SER A 52 -11.25 0.70 1.72
CA SER A 52 -12.64 1.08 1.49
C SER A 52 -13.55 0.47 2.58
N PRO A 53 -14.40 1.27 3.26
CA PRO A 53 -15.38 0.74 4.21
C PRO A 53 -16.47 -0.08 3.52
N ILE A 54 -17.23 -0.84 4.32
CA ILE A 54 -18.47 -1.53 3.93
C ILE A 54 -19.64 -0.78 4.57
N SER A 55 -20.59 -0.35 3.75
CA SER A 55 -21.87 0.19 4.23
C SER A 55 -22.91 -0.93 4.28
N ARG A 56 -23.56 -1.10 5.44
CA ARG A 56 -24.69 -2.02 5.62
C ARG A 56 -25.90 -1.23 6.12
N ALA A 57 -27.00 -1.29 5.40
CA ALA A 57 -28.27 -0.68 5.79
C ALA A 57 -29.40 -1.70 5.70
N SER A 58 -30.29 -1.72 6.70
CA SER A 58 -31.44 -2.64 6.77
C SER A 58 -32.79 -1.93 6.92
N GLY A 59 -32.84 -0.63 6.61
CA GLY A 59 -34.03 0.22 6.78
C GLY A 59 -34.28 0.67 8.23
N ARG A 60 -33.98 -0.16 9.24
CA ARG A 60 -34.08 0.21 10.66
C ARG A 60 -32.76 0.73 11.25
N LYS A 61 -31.63 0.28 10.71
CA LYS A 61 -30.29 0.66 11.14
C LYS A 61 -29.35 0.76 9.94
N SER A 62 -28.37 1.64 10.03
CA SER A 62 -27.25 1.75 9.10
C SER A 62 -25.94 1.70 9.89
N ALA A 63 -24.93 1.04 9.33
CA ALA A 63 -23.60 0.93 9.91
C ALA A 63 -22.54 0.98 8.81
N ILE A 64 -21.42 1.63 9.12
CA ILE A 64 -20.22 1.66 8.29
C ILE A 64 -19.14 0.90 9.04
N THR A 65 -18.63 -0.17 8.45
CA THR A 65 -17.64 -1.05 9.09
C THR A 65 -16.41 -1.27 8.21
N ARG A 66 -15.33 -1.77 8.81
CA ARG A 66 -14.13 -2.16 8.07
C ARG A 66 -14.33 -3.48 7.32
N ARG A 67 -13.50 -3.69 6.29
CA ARG A 67 -13.39 -4.98 5.60
C ARG A 67 -12.57 -5.97 6.44
N TRP A 68 -13.15 -7.14 6.69
CA TRP A 68 -12.43 -8.25 7.33
C TRP A 68 -11.63 -9.05 6.30
N VAL A 69 -12.30 -9.49 5.23
CA VAL A 69 -11.68 -10.13 4.06
C VAL A 69 -11.06 -9.06 3.15
N LYS A 70 -9.74 -9.12 2.98
CA LYS A 70 -8.91 -8.20 2.19
C LYS A 70 -7.57 -8.85 1.90
N ASN A 71 -6.77 -8.27 1.01
CA ASN A 71 -5.37 -8.64 0.87
C ASN A 71 -4.58 -8.08 2.08
N ASP A 72 -4.22 -8.94 3.03
CA ASP A 72 -3.52 -8.54 4.25
C ASP A 72 -2.10 -8.00 3.99
N ARG A 73 -1.44 -8.46 2.93
CA ARG A 73 -0.10 -7.99 2.56
C ARG A 73 -0.15 -6.57 2.03
N LEU A 74 -1.13 -6.26 1.18
CA LEU A 74 -1.38 -4.91 0.69
C LEU A 74 -1.92 -3.99 1.80
N ALA A 75 -2.80 -4.50 2.66
CA ALA A 75 -3.33 -3.75 3.80
C ALA A 75 -2.21 -3.35 4.80
N HIS A 76 -1.19 -4.20 4.96
CA HIS A 76 -0.07 -3.94 5.84
C HIS A 76 0.94 -2.92 5.26
N ALA A 77 0.86 -2.58 3.97
CA ALA A 77 1.80 -1.66 3.35
C ALA A 77 1.71 -0.23 3.91
N GLY A 78 0.50 0.26 4.19
CA GLY A 78 0.29 1.60 4.74
C GLY A 78 0.93 1.81 6.13
N PRO A 79 0.68 0.93 7.12
CA PRO A 79 1.35 0.98 8.40
C PRO A 79 2.88 0.94 8.32
N LEU A 80 3.45 0.13 7.41
CA LEU A 80 4.90 0.07 7.20
C LEU A 80 5.44 1.38 6.61
N TRP A 81 4.78 1.94 5.60
CA TRP A 81 5.21 3.21 5.01
C TRP A 81 5.24 4.34 6.04
N ARG A 82 4.23 4.42 6.91
CA ARG A 82 4.20 5.39 8.01
C ARG A 82 5.41 5.25 8.93
N ILE A 83 5.86 4.02 9.20
CA ILE A 83 7.04 3.74 10.02
C ILE A 83 8.30 4.17 9.27
N ASP A 84 8.47 3.74 8.01
CA ASP A 84 9.63 4.08 7.18
C ASP A 84 9.80 5.60 7.08
N ARG A 85 8.72 6.32 6.75
CA ARG A 85 8.71 7.79 6.72
C ARG A 85 9.13 8.41 8.06
N ARG A 86 8.66 7.87 9.19
CA ARG A 86 9.05 8.37 10.52
C ARG A 86 10.54 8.16 10.78
N THR A 87 11.10 7.02 10.36
CA THR A 87 12.52 6.71 10.59
C THR A 87 13.48 7.57 9.79
N GLN A 88 13.04 8.19 8.70
CA GLN A 88 13.87 9.13 7.91
C GLN A 88 14.09 10.48 8.59
N HIS A 89 13.26 10.86 9.57
CA HIS A 89 13.33 12.16 10.24
C HIS A 89 13.92 12.10 11.66
N GLY A 90 14.61 11.03 12.07
CA GLY A 90 15.19 10.92 13.41
C GLY A 90 16.49 10.14 13.46
N TRP A 91 17.60 10.84 13.74
CA TRP A 91 18.97 10.48 14.22
C TRP A 91 19.66 9.14 13.85
N ARG A 92 18.96 8.12 13.34
CA ARG A 92 19.47 6.77 13.01
C ARG A 92 20.20 6.68 11.66
N VAL A 93 20.01 7.65 10.76
CA VAL A 93 20.79 7.73 9.50
C VAL A 93 22.24 8.17 9.72
N ALA A 94 22.59 8.70 10.89
CA ALA A 94 23.95 9.16 11.18
C ALA A 94 24.95 8.03 11.53
N LEU A 95 24.51 6.78 11.73
CA LEU A 95 25.36 5.70 12.24
C LEU A 95 25.66 4.57 11.23
N THR A 96 25.27 4.72 9.97
CA THR A 96 25.52 3.72 8.91
C THR A 96 26.45 4.20 7.81
N GLN A 97 27.05 5.37 7.98
CA GLN A 97 28.06 5.93 7.08
C GLN A 97 29.22 6.50 7.93
N GLY A 98 29.98 5.60 8.55
CA GLY A 98 31.18 5.87 9.34
C GLY A 98 32.06 4.63 9.35
#